data_AF-A0A931S0E4-F1
#
_entry.id   AF-A0A931S0E4-F1
#
_cell.length_a   1.000
_cell.length_b   1.000
_cell.length_c   1.000
_cell.angle_alpha   90.00
_cell.angle_beta   90.00
_cell.angle_gamma   90.00
#
_symmetry.space_group_name_H-M   'P 1'
#
loop_
_entity.id
_entity.type
_entity.pdbx_description
1 polymer ?
#
loop_
_entity_poly.entity_id
_entity_poly.type
_entity_poly.pdbx_seq_one_letter_code
_entity_poly.pdbx_strand_id
1 'polypeptide(L)'
;MKLTVWATMISAGLAALTAIAARNLPLSAPVQNSMILATAIAWSVSWLSYIALSWALTRSDKSFYGLFGGGVLLRLAALGALAYGVHQNARFSTAAALLTYVACLLVFLLLESWFLIKQQTQGTDGF
;
A
#
# COMPACT_ATOMS: atom_id res chain seq x y z
N MET A 1 5.20 -6.45 -19.36
CA MET A 1 6.16 -6.97 -18.35
C MET A 1 7.09 -5.91 -17.76
N LYS A 2 7.55 -4.88 -18.52
CA LYS A 2 8.45 -3.85 -17.95
C LYS A 2 7.76 -2.98 -16.88
N LEU A 3 6.53 -2.51 -17.11
CA LEU A 3 5.86 -1.55 -16.21
C LEU A 3 5.55 -2.10 -14.80
N THR A 4 5.18 -3.38 -14.71
CA THR A 4 4.92 -4.05 -13.43
C THR A 4 6.18 -4.10 -12.57
N VAL A 5 7.34 -4.42 -13.16
CA VAL A 5 8.64 -4.43 -12.48
C VAL A 5 8.99 -3.03 -11.94
N TRP A 6 8.76 -1.97 -12.72
CA TRP A 6 8.99 -0.60 -12.26
C TRP A 6 8.09 -0.22 -11.07
N ALA A 7 6.81 -0.60 -11.10
CA ALA A 7 5.89 -0.35 -10.00
C ALA A 7 6.31 -1.08 -8.70
N THR A 8 6.84 -2.31 -8.81
CA THR A 8 7.35 -3.06 -7.65
C THR A 8 8.57 -2.36 -7.05
N MET A 9 9.52 -1.95 -7.91
CA MET A 9 10.79 -1.36 -7.49
C MET A 9 10.56 0.00 -6.83
N ILE A 10 9.67 0.83 -7.40
CA ILE A 10 9.36 2.15 -6.85
C ILE A 10 8.62 2.03 -5.53
N SER A 11 7.60 1.17 -5.44
CA SER A 11 6.85 0.98 -4.18
C SER A 11 7.71 0.37 -3.07
N ALA A 12 8.56 -0.61 -3.40
CA ALA A 12 9.50 -1.21 -2.45
C ALA A 12 10.58 -0.21 -2.00
N GLY A 13 11.12 0.58 -2.93
CA GLY A 13 12.06 1.65 -2.62
C GLY A 13 11.46 2.70 -1.69
N LEU A 14 10.21 3.09 -1.92
CA LEU A 14 9.49 4.01 -1.05
C LEU A 14 9.26 3.41 0.35
N ALA A 15 8.85 2.14 0.44
CA ALA A 15 8.69 1.46 1.72
C ALA A 15 10.02 1.40 2.50
N ALA A 16 11.12 1.08 1.83
CA ALA A 16 12.46 1.08 2.43
C ALA A 16 12.89 2.47 2.91
N LEU A 17 12.68 3.51 2.10
CA LEU A 17 12.95 4.90 2.48
C LEU A 17 12.14 5.32 3.71
N THR A 18 10.87 4.94 3.78
CA THR A 18 10.00 5.28 4.92
C THR A 18 10.48 4.57 6.19
N ALA A 19 10.92 3.31 6.09
CA ALA A 19 11.50 2.57 7.21
C ALA A 19 12.85 3.15 7.67
N ILE A 20 13.70 3.58 6.74
CA ILE A 20 14.98 4.25 7.05
C ILE A 20 14.72 5.61 7.71
N ALA A 21 13.79 6.41 7.17
CA ALA A 21 13.41 7.68 7.74
C ALA A 21 12.87 7.51 9.17
N ALA A 22 12.00 6.53 9.41
CA ALA A 22 11.48 6.21 10.74
C ALA A 22 12.58 5.91 11.76
N ARG A 23 13.69 5.27 11.34
CA ARG A 23 14.83 4.97 12.23
C ARG A 23 15.72 6.17 12.53
N ASN A 24 15.83 7.12 11.60
CA ASN A 24 16.71 8.29 11.73
C ASN A 24 16.03 9.49 12.42
N LEU A 25 14.70 9.46 12.57
CA LEU A 25 13.98 10.50 13.29
C LEU A 25 14.12 10.32 14.82
N PRO A 26 14.31 11.41 15.59
CA PRO A 26 14.41 11.38 17.05
C PRO A 26 13.03 11.16 17.70
N LEU A 27 12.41 10.02 17.39
CA LEU A 27 11.11 9.59 17.88
C LEU A 27 11.29 8.50 18.95
N SER A 28 10.28 8.33 19.80
CA SER A 28 10.28 7.26 20.78
C SER A 28 10.24 5.87 20.11
N ALA A 29 10.92 4.88 20.69
CA ALA A 29 10.98 3.53 20.14
C ALA A 29 9.60 2.91 19.81
N PRO A 30 8.53 3.12 20.61
CA PRO A 30 7.21 2.61 20.26
C PRO A 30 6.64 3.22 18.98
N VAL A 31 6.91 4.51 18.72
CA VAL A 31 6.47 5.20 17.51
C VAL A 31 7.23 4.65 16.30
N GLN A 32 8.56 4.54 16.37
CA GLN A 32 9.37 4.03 15.26
C GLN A 32 8.95 2.60 14.86
N ASN A 33 8.78 1.70 15.82
CA ASN A 33 8.35 0.33 15.58
C ASN A 33 6.97 0.27 14.91
N SER A 34 6.06 1.16 15.34
CA SER A 34 4.71 1.27 14.78
C SER A 34 4.73 1.75 13.33
N MET A 35 5.58 2.74 13.03
CA MET A 35 5.74 3.26 11.67
C MET A 35 6.27 2.19 10.71
N ILE A 36 7.29 1.43 11.13
CA ILE A 36 7.88 0.35 10.31
C ILE A 36 6.85 -0.75 10.05
N LEU A 37 6.15 -1.20 11.10
CA LEU A 37 5.13 -2.25 10.98
C LEU A 37 3.97 -1.79 10.07
N ALA A 38 3.47 -0.59 10.28
CA ALA A 38 2.41 0.01 9.47
C ALA A 38 2.81 0.14 8.00
N THR A 39 4.03 0.59 7.73
CA THR A 39 4.57 0.71 6.36
C THR A 39 4.64 -0.64 5.67
N ALA A 40 5.13 -1.67 6.36
CA ALA A 40 5.25 -3.02 5.81
C ALA A 40 3.86 -3.58 5.43
N ILE A 41 2.88 -3.45 6.32
CA ILE A 41 1.52 -3.95 6.08
C ILE A 41 0.84 -3.14 4.97
N ALA A 42 0.97 -1.81 4.97
CA ALA A 42 0.44 -0.96 3.91
C ALA A 42 1.01 -1.33 2.54
N TRP A 43 2.32 -1.59 2.46
CA TRP A 43 2.97 -2.01 1.24
C TRP A 43 2.46 -3.37 0.76
N SER A 44 2.37 -4.39 1.63
CA SER A 44 1.87 -5.71 1.26
C SER A 44 0.41 -5.68 0.76
N VAL A 45 -0.45 -4.92 1.42
CA VAL A 45 -1.87 -4.79 1.02
C VAL A 45 -2.02 -4.05 -0.31
N SER A 46 -1.24 -2.98 -0.50
CA SER A 46 -1.22 -2.21 -1.75
C SER A 46 -0.68 -3.08 -2.90
N TRP A 47 0.46 -3.75 -2.69
CA TRP A 47 1.05 -4.66 -3.65
C TRP A 47 0.08 -5.74 -4.15
N LEU A 48 -0.62 -6.40 -3.23
CA LEU A 48 -1.63 -7.40 -3.58
C LEU A 48 -2.81 -6.79 -4.34
N SER A 49 -3.26 -5.59 -3.93
CA SER A 49 -4.34 -4.87 -4.59
C SER A 49 -3.95 -4.48 -6.02
N TYR A 50 -2.74 -3.97 -6.24
CA TYR A 50 -2.24 -3.63 -7.57
C TYR A 50 -2.21 -4.83 -8.52
N ILE A 51 -1.71 -5.98 -8.06
CA ILE A 51 -1.71 -7.22 -8.87
C ILE A 51 -3.14 -7.62 -9.23
N ALA A 52 -4.06 -7.61 -8.25
CA ALA A 52 -5.44 -7.97 -8.46
C ALA A 52 -6.13 -7.02 -9.46
N LEU A 53 -5.96 -5.71 -9.28
CA LEU A 53 -6.55 -4.68 -10.15
C LEU A 53 -5.97 -4.71 -11.56
N SER A 54 -4.65 -4.84 -11.71
CA SER A 54 -4.01 -4.95 -13.03
C SER A 54 -4.47 -6.18 -13.80
N TRP A 55 -4.67 -7.32 -13.12
CA TRP A 55 -5.28 -8.50 -13.72
C TRP A 55 -6.75 -8.24 -14.10
N ALA A 56 -7.53 -7.61 -13.22
CA ALA A 56 -8.94 -7.31 -13.44
C ALA A 56 -9.19 -6.46 -14.70
N LEU A 57 -8.36 -5.42 -14.88
CA LEU A 57 -8.43 -4.50 -16.01
C LEU A 57 -8.25 -5.20 -17.36
N THR A 58 -7.57 -6.35 -17.42
CA THR A 58 -7.38 -7.11 -18.66
C THR A 58 -8.53 -8.06 -19.01
N ARG A 59 -9.51 -8.24 -18.11
CA ARG A 59 -10.58 -9.24 -18.24
C ARG A 59 -11.95 -8.62 -18.51
N SER A 60 -12.46 -7.77 -17.61
CA SER A 60 -13.81 -7.20 -17.68
C SER A 60 -14.04 -6.14 -16.61
N ASP A 61 -14.87 -5.14 -16.91
CA ASP A 61 -15.32 -4.10 -15.97
C ASP A 61 -16.01 -4.69 -14.73
N LYS A 62 -16.78 -5.77 -14.88
CA LYS A 62 -17.46 -6.42 -13.74
C LYS A 62 -16.44 -7.00 -12.74
N SER A 63 -15.35 -7.58 -13.24
CA SER A 63 -14.26 -8.11 -12.41
C SER A 63 -13.47 -6.99 -11.75
N PHE A 64 -13.32 -5.84 -12.42
CA PHE A 64 -12.69 -4.66 -11.85
C PHE A 64 -13.45 -4.15 -10.62
N TYR A 65 -14.76 -3.92 -10.71
CA TYR A 65 -15.53 -3.43 -9.56
C TYR A 65 -15.54 -4.42 -8.39
N GLY A 66 -15.59 -5.73 -8.67
CA GLY A 66 -15.50 -6.76 -7.65
C GLY A 66 -14.17 -6.75 -6.91
N LEU A 67 -13.05 -6.66 -7.65
CA LEU A 67 -11.70 -6.64 -7.06
C LEU A 67 -11.35 -5.30 -6.42
N PHE A 68 -11.86 -4.19 -6.95
CA PHE A 68 -11.76 -2.88 -6.31
C PHE A 68 -12.47 -2.87 -4.95
N GLY A 69 -13.74 -3.30 -4.90
CA GLY A 69 -14.51 -3.42 -3.66
C GLY A 69 -13.87 -4.40 -2.67
N GLY A 70 -13.43 -5.57 -3.14
CA GLY A 70 -12.68 -6.53 -2.34
C GLY A 70 -11.37 -5.95 -1.78
N GLY A 71 -10.66 -5.16 -2.58
CA GLY A 71 -9.46 -4.45 -2.15
C GLY A 71 -9.73 -3.38 -1.08
N VAL A 72 -10.88 -2.70 -1.13
CA VAL A 72 -11.30 -1.77 -0.06
C VAL A 72 -11.57 -2.53 1.23
N LEU A 73 -12.32 -3.64 1.16
CA LEU A 73 -12.59 -4.48 2.33
C LEU A 73 -11.31 -5.06 2.93
N LEU A 74 -10.36 -5.48 2.09
CA LEU A 74 -9.06 -5.96 2.54
C LEU A 74 -8.28 -4.87 3.31
N ARG A 75 -8.27 -3.63 2.81
CA ARG A 75 -7.63 -2.49 3.49
C ARG A 75 -8.29 -2.17 4.82
N LEU A 76 -9.62 -2.22 4.90
CA LEU A 76 -10.36 -2.05 6.15
C LEU A 76 -10.08 -3.18 7.15
N ALA A 77 -10.04 -4.43 6.68
CA ALA A 77 -9.70 -5.57 7.51
C ALA A 77 -8.26 -5.48 8.05
N ALA A 78 -7.31 -5.09 7.20
CA ALA A 78 -5.91 -4.87 7.59
C ALA A 78 -5.77 -3.71 8.59
N LEU A 79 -6.51 -2.62 8.41
CA LEU A 79 -6.57 -1.51 9.37
C LEU A 79 -7.08 -1.99 10.73
N GLY A 80 -8.17 -2.75 10.75
CA GLY A 80 -8.75 -3.32 11.98
C GLY A 80 -7.79 -4.29 12.67
N ALA A 81 -7.15 -5.19 11.92
CA ALA A 81 -6.15 -6.12 12.43
C ALA A 81 -4.92 -5.40 13.00
N LEU A 82 -4.45 -4.35 12.32
CA LEU A 82 -3.35 -3.50 12.78
C LEU A 82 -3.72 -2.77 14.07
N ALA A 83 -4.91 -2.15 14.13
CA ALA A 83 -5.41 -1.46 15.31
C ALA A 83 -5.48 -2.40 16.51
N TYR A 84 -6.09 -3.57 16.33
CA TYR A 84 -6.25 -4.57 17.40
C TYR A 84 -4.90 -5.12 17.86
N GLY A 85 -4.02 -5.50 16.92
CA GLY A 85 -2.70 -6.06 17.23
C GLY A 85 -1.79 -5.05 17.94
N VAL A 86 -1.82 -3.79 17.53
CA VAL A 86 -1.04 -2.71 18.17
C VAL A 86 -1.61 -2.36 19.55
N HIS A 87 -2.93 -2.30 19.69
CA HIS A 87 -3.58 -1.98 20.97
C HIS A 87 -3.24 -2.99 22.09
N GLN A 88 -3.04 -4.27 21.74
CA GLN A 88 -2.66 -5.32 22.68
C GLN A 88 -1.19 -5.21 23.16
N ASN A 89 -0.36 -4.38 22.52
CA ASN A 89 1.09 -4.37 22.75
C ASN A 89 1.60 -2.98 23.15
N ALA A 90 2.04 -2.83 24.40
CA ALA A 90 2.61 -1.58 24.93
C ALA A 90 3.89 -1.09 24.20
N ARG A 91 4.50 -1.94 23.36
CA ARG A 91 5.67 -1.61 22.54
C ARG A 91 5.34 -0.79 21.30
N PHE A 92 4.07 -0.50 21.04
CA PHE A 92 3.61 0.20 19.86
C PHE A 92 2.67 1.34 20.24
N SER A 93 2.69 2.42 19.46
CA SER A 93 1.74 3.53 19.57
C SER A 93 0.64 3.35 18.54
N THR A 94 -0.59 3.11 19.01
CA THR A 94 -1.77 2.90 18.15
C THR A 94 -1.99 4.08 17.20
N ALA A 95 -1.89 5.30 17.72
CA ALA A 95 -2.05 6.51 16.91
C ALA A 95 -0.99 6.59 15.80
N ALA A 96 0.28 6.33 16.14
CA ALA A 96 1.36 6.35 15.15
C ALA A 96 1.20 5.25 14.09
N ALA A 97 0.80 4.05 14.49
CA ALA A 97 0.59 2.93 13.58
C ALA A 97 -0.53 3.24 12.58
N LEU A 98 -1.68 3.73 13.07
CA LEU A 98 -2.84 4.05 12.25
C LEU A 98 -2.56 5.20 11.28
N LEU A 99 -2.01 6.31 11.79
CA LEU A 99 -1.70 7.48 10.95
C LEU A 99 -0.67 7.14 9.87
N THR A 100 0.37 6.38 10.21
CA THR A 100 1.39 5.95 9.24
C THR A 100 0.79 5.02 8.20
N TYR A 101 -0.04 4.06 8.63
CA TYR A 101 -0.69 3.12 7.72
C TYR A 101 -1.56 3.85 6.70
N VAL A 102 -2.40 4.80 7.14
CA VAL A 102 -3.27 5.60 6.27
C VAL A 102 -2.44 6.50 5.34
N ALA A 103 -1.39 7.15 5.84
CA ALA A 103 -0.51 7.98 5.03
C ALA A 103 0.19 7.16 3.92
N CYS A 104 0.75 5.99 4.27
CA CYS A 104 1.36 5.09 3.30
C CYS A 104 0.34 4.57 2.27
N LEU A 105 -0.85 4.17 2.72
CA LEU A 105 -1.93 3.75 1.81
C LEU A 105 -2.30 4.85 0.82
N LEU A 106 -2.40 6.10 1.25
CA LEU A 106 -2.72 7.22 0.37
C LEU A 106 -1.64 7.39 -0.70
N VAL A 107 -0.36 7.35 -0.31
CA VAL A 107 0.76 7.45 -1.26
C VAL A 107 0.78 6.27 -2.24
N PHE A 108 0.59 5.04 -1.75
CA PHE A 108 0.53 3.87 -2.63
C PHE A 108 -0.68 3.89 -3.56
N LEU A 109 -1.83 4.37 -3.11
CA LEU A 109 -3.03 4.49 -3.94
C LEU A 109 -2.85 5.53 -5.06
N LEU A 110 -2.18 6.65 -4.77
CA LEU A 110 -1.79 7.63 -5.79
C LEU A 110 -0.82 7.02 -6.81
N LEU A 111 0.20 6.30 -6.34
CA LEU A 111 1.15 5.60 -7.21
C LEU A 111 0.46 4.55 -8.09
N GLU A 112 -0.37 3.69 -7.50
CA GLU A 112 -1.17 2.69 -8.21
C GLU A 112 -2.02 3.33 -9.31
N SER A 113 -2.77 4.38 -8.95
CA SER A 113 -3.64 5.10 -9.91
C SER A 113 -2.83 5.66 -11.07
N TRP A 114 -1.67 6.27 -10.79
CA TRP A 114 -0.78 6.80 -11.83
C TRP A 114 -0.23 5.70 -12.75
N PHE A 115 0.21 4.57 -12.20
CA PHE A 115 0.69 3.44 -13.00
C PHE A 115 -0.42 2.85 -13.89
N LEU A 116 -1.63 2.71 -13.35
CA LEU A 116 -2.78 2.20 -14.09
C LEU A 116 -3.16 3.13 -15.25
N ILE A 117 -3.21 4.44 -15.03
CA ILE A 117 -3.47 5.44 -16.09
C ILE A 117 -2.40 5.34 -17.19
N LYS A 118 -1.12 5.29 -16.81
CA LYS A 118 -0.02 5.17 -17.77
C LYS A 118 -0.07 3.87 -18.57
N GLN A 119 -0.56 2.79 -17.97
CA GLN A 119 -0.74 1.51 -18.65
C GLN A 119 -1.86 1.58 -19.69
N GLN A 120 -2.94 2.33 -19.43
CA GLN A 120 -4.04 2.52 -20.39
C GLN A 120 -3.61 3.36 -21.59
N THR A 121 -2.86 4.46 -21.39
CA THR A 121 -2.41 5.32 -22.49
C THR A 121 -1.42 4.62 -23.43
N GLN A 122 -0.54 3.77 -22.90
CA GLN A 122 0.37 2.99 -23.76
C GLN A 122 -0.35 1.92 -24.60
N GLY A 123 -1.56 1.51 -24.21
CA GLY A 123 -2.37 0.58 -24.97
C GLY A 123 -3.08 1.21 -26.18
N THR A 124 -3.27 2.53 -26.18
CA THR A 124 -3.97 3.25 -27.26
C THR A 124 -3.06 3.70 -28.39
N ASP A 125 -1.76 3.85 -28.14
CA ASP A 125 -0.77 4.32 -29.14
C ASP A 125 -0.31 3.21 -30.11
N GLY A 126 -0.84 1.98 -29.95
CA GLY A 126 -0.50 0.81 -30.74
C GLY A 126 -1.57 0.36 -31.73
N PHE A 127 -2.61 1.17 -31.97
CA PHE A 127 -3.67 0.93 -32.95
C PHE A 127 -3.67 1.98 -34.06
#